data_AF-A0A364Y5W6-F1
#
_entry.id   AF-A0A364Y5W6-F1
#
_cell.length_a   1.000
_cell.length_b   1.000
_cell.length_c   1.000
_cell.angle_alpha   90.00
_cell.angle_beta   90.00
_cell.angle_gamma   90.00
#
_symmetry.space_group_name_H-M   'P 1'
#
loop_
_entity.id
_entity.type
_entity.pdbx_description
1 polymer ?
#
loop_
_entity_poly.entity_id
_entity_poly.type
_entity_poly.pdbx_seq_one_letter_code
_entity_poly.pdbx_strand_id
1 'polypeptide(L)'
;MKAIIGMFCFALAATVLHAQDFAQYDNYTFKVKEDYKPVEPAILEMSNYVLTTKPSDTDKNQRIAFKFIILWMSGTPDHQFAIDASFQPFMEKNDKLLGVFMASMAKYFLSNPNESNAAQLKKGSYEIFLNYCGNDAYGIKKFKELNRALAAQQEGKLDTYLKL
;
A
#
# COMPACT_ATOMS: atom_id res chain seq x y z
N MET A 1 -53.92 -28.00 -7.56
CA MET A 1 -53.15 -27.42 -8.68
C MET A 1 -52.72 -26.03 -8.22
N LYS A 2 -51.48 -25.90 -7.73
CA LYS A 2 -50.34 -25.29 -8.45
C LYS A 2 -50.54 -23.79 -8.70
N ALA A 3 -49.99 -22.97 -7.82
CA ALA A 3 -49.28 -21.74 -8.17
C ALA A 3 -48.51 -21.24 -6.94
N ILE A 4 -47.29 -21.74 -6.73
CA ILE A 4 -46.31 -21.07 -5.88
C ILE A 4 -45.61 -20.07 -6.80
N ILE A 5 -45.93 -18.79 -6.63
CA ILE A 5 -45.23 -17.68 -7.29
C ILE A 5 -43.94 -17.47 -6.51
N GLY A 6 -42.86 -18.12 -6.97
CA GLY A 6 -41.51 -17.90 -6.48
C GLY A 6 -40.93 -16.65 -7.13
N MET A 7 -40.84 -15.55 -6.39
CA MET A 7 -40.14 -14.33 -6.80
C MET A 7 -38.63 -14.56 -6.67
N PHE A 8 -37.96 -14.68 -7.81
CA PHE A 8 -36.52 -14.92 -7.91
C PHE A 8 -35.78 -13.58 -7.71
N CYS A 9 -35.34 -13.29 -6.48
CA CYS A 9 -34.44 -12.16 -6.21
C CYS A 9 -33.04 -12.48 -6.71
N PHE A 10 -32.74 -12.09 -7.95
CA PHE A 10 -31.40 -12.15 -8.52
C PHE A 10 -30.57 -10.98 -7.96
N ALA A 11 -29.94 -11.16 -6.80
CA ALA A 11 -28.93 -10.23 -6.32
C ALA A 11 -27.69 -10.38 -7.20
N LEU A 12 -27.54 -9.52 -8.22
CA LEU A 12 -26.27 -9.33 -8.90
C LEU A 12 -25.29 -8.76 -7.86
N ALA A 13 -24.45 -9.61 -7.30
CA ALA A 13 -23.19 -9.19 -6.72
C ALA A 13 -22.36 -8.64 -7.89
N ALA A 14 -22.40 -7.32 -8.10
CA ALA A 14 -21.49 -6.66 -9.01
C ALA A 14 -20.07 -6.91 -8.46
N THR A 15 -19.37 -7.86 -9.06
CA THR A 15 -17.93 -7.95 -8.90
C THR A 15 -17.38 -6.66 -9.49
N VAL A 16 -16.86 -5.81 -8.62
CA VAL A 16 -16.17 -4.58 -9.04
C VAL A 16 -14.92 -5.04 -9.78
N LEU A 17 -15.03 -5.17 -11.10
CA LEU A 17 -13.85 -5.24 -11.95
C LEU A 17 -13.15 -3.89 -11.76
N HIS A 18 -12.01 -3.90 -11.07
CA HIS A 18 -11.17 -2.71 -10.91
C HIS A 18 -10.60 -2.32 -12.27
N ALA A 19 -11.40 -1.62 -13.07
CA ALA A 19 -10.94 -0.87 -14.24
C ALA A 19 -10.26 0.43 -13.77
N GLN A 20 -9.33 0.32 -12.82
CA GLN A 20 -8.54 1.46 -12.38
C GLN A 20 -7.64 1.86 -13.54
N ASP A 21 -7.85 3.07 -14.06
CA ASP A 21 -7.02 3.66 -15.09
C ASP A 21 -6.27 4.85 -14.49
N PHE A 22 -4.97 4.67 -14.29
CA PHE A 22 -4.10 5.69 -13.73
C PHE A 22 -3.36 6.50 -14.80
N ALA A 23 -3.64 6.31 -16.10
CA ALA A 23 -2.93 6.96 -17.20
C ALA A 23 -2.85 8.49 -17.07
N GLN A 24 -3.87 9.13 -16.50
CA GLN A 24 -3.89 10.58 -16.25
C GLN A 24 -2.76 11.06 -15.32
N TYR A 25 -2.20 10.18 -14.50
CA TYR A 25 -1.13 10.51 -13.54
C TYR A 25 0.28 10.20 -14.04
N ASP A 26 0.42 9.54 -15.20
CA ASP A 26 1.72 9.09 -15.71
C ASP A 26 2.68 10.28 -15.94
N ASN A 27 2.15 11.44 -16.32
CA ASN A 27 2.92 12.67 -16.54
C ASN A 27 2.50 13.82 -15.62
N TYR A 28 1.88 13.51 -14.48
CA TYR A 28 1.49 14.53 -13.52
C TYR A 28 2.73 15.19 -12.88
N THR A 29 2.66 16.50 -12.67
CA THR A 29 3.71 17.29 -12.02
C THR A 29 3.11 18.19 -10.95
N PHE A 30 3.65 18.13 -9.74
CA PHE A 30 3.37 19.13 -8.70
C PHE A 30 4.24 20.36 -8.95
N LYS A 31 3.62 21.54 -9.00
CA LYS A 31 4.29 22.82 -9.22
C LYS A 31 4.30 23.67 -7.96
N VAL A 32 3.20 23.64 -7.21
CA VAL A 32 3.00 24.41 -5.99
C VAL A 32 2.54 23.50 -4.85
N LYS A 33 2.61 23.99 -3.61
CA LYS A 33 2.25 23.21 -2.41
C LYS A 33 0.78 22.79 -2.42
N GLU A 34 -0.06 23.62 -3.01
CA GLU A 34 -1.50 23.45 -3.12
C GLU A 34 -1.89 22.29 -4.05
N ASP A 35 -0.97 21.82 -4.91
CA ASP A 35 -1.20 20.68 -5.80
C ASP A 35 -1.23 19.33 -5.06
N TYR A 36 -0.61 19.24 -3.87
CA TYR A 36 -0.40 17.96 -3.18
C TYR A 36 -1.63 17.46 -2.43
N LYS A 37 -2.41 18.35 -1.80
CA LYS A 37 -3.58 17.96 -1.00
C LYS A 37 -4.72 17.37 -1.85
N PRO A 38 -5.11 17.98 -2.98
CA PRO A 38 -6.24 17.49 -3.78
C PRO A 38 -6.05 16.08 -4.34
N VAL A 39 -4.81 15.60 -4.47
CA VAL A 39 -4.51 14.27 -5.02
C VAL A 39 -4.38 13.18 -3.95
N GLU A 40 -4.44 13.50 -2.66
CA GLU A 40 -4.37 12.50 -1.58
C GLU A 40 -5.38 11.34 -1.75
N PRO A 41 -6.64 11.56 -2.19
CA PRO A 41 -7.55 10.45 -2.48
C PRO A 41 -7.03 9.51 -3.57
N ALA A 42 -6.40 10.04 -4.61
CA ALA A 42 -5.80 9.25 -5.68
C ALA A 42 -4.56 8.49 -5.19
N ILE A 43 -3.73 9.11 -4.33
CA ILE A 43 -2.59 8.45 -3.69
C ILE A 43 -3.06 7.26 -2.84
N LEU A 44 -4.13 7.44 -2.06
CA LEU A 44 -4.72 6.36 -1.26
C LEU A 44 -5.27 5.23 -2.16
N GLU A 45 -5.96 5.57 -3.25
CA GLU A 45 -6.45 4.59 -4.22
C GLU A 45 -5.30 3.78 -4.85
N MET A 46 -4.26 4.45 -5.34
CA MET A 46 -3.08 3.82 -5.91
C MET A 46 -2.32 2.96 -4.90
N SER A 47 -2.23 3.42 -3.65
CA SER A 47 -1.63 2.65 -2.57
C SER A 47 -2.43 1.37 -2.31
N ASN A 48 -3.77 1.46 -2.29
CA ASN A 48 -4.62 0.29 -2.19
C ASN A 48 -4.46 -0.66 -3.37
N TYR A 49 -4.35 -0.15 -4.61
CA TYR A 49 -4.12 -0.97 -5.79
C TYR A 49 -2.82 -1.77 -5.71
N VAL A 50 -1.72 -1.10 -5.37
CA VAL A 50 -0.42 -1.76 -5.15
C VAL A 50 -0.55 -2.85 -4.08
N LEU A 51 -1.26 -2.57 -2.98
CA LEU A 51 -1.36 -3.46 -1.83
C LEU A 51 -2.40 -4.58 -1.99
N THR A 52 -3.19 -4.57 -3.07
CA THR A 52 -4.17 -5.63 -3.37
C THR A 52 -3.81 -6.45 -4.60
N THR A 53 -2.77 -6.05 -5.35
CA THR A 53 -2.31 -6.74 -6.57
C THR A 53 -0.98 -7.44 -6.35
N LYS A 54 -0.77 -8.53 -7.10
CA LYS A 54 0.52 -9.23 -7.15
C LYS A 54 1.56 -8.34 -7.85
N PRO A 55 2.84 -8.31 -7.42
CA PRO A 55 3.86 -7.54 -8.10
C PRO A 55 3.97 -7.95 -9.57
N SER A 56 3.95 -6.97 -10.46
CA SER A 56 4.02 -7.22 -11.91
C SER A 56 4.86 -6.16 -12.60
N ASP A 57 5.81 -6.60 -13.44
CA ASP A 57 6.66 -5.71 -14.23
C ASP A 57 5.96 -5.18 -15.49
N THR A 58 4.88 -5.84 -15.91
CA THR A 58 4.11 -5.49 -17.10
C THR A 58 2.85 -4.67 -16.78
N ASP A 59 2.50 -4.56 -15.50
CA ASP A 59 1.36 -3.79 -15.04
C ASP A 59 1.68 -2.30 -15.07
N LYS A 60 1.07 -1.61 -16.06
CA LYS A 60 1.26 -0.17 -16.24
C LYS A 60 0.70 0.62 -15.06
N ASN A 61 -0.40 0.19 -14.45
CA ASN A 61 -1.00 0.89 -13.33
C ASN A 61 -0.13 0.78 -12.08
N GLN A 62 0.47 -0.38 -11.81
CA GLN A 62 1.44 -0.52 -10.71
C GLN A 62 2.64 0.42 -10.90
N ARG A 63 3.17 0.51 -12.13
CA ARG A 63 4.28 1.43 -12.43
C ARG A 63 3.88 2.89 -12.23
N ILE A 64 2.72 3.31 -12.74
CA ILE A 64 2.22 4.69 -12.57
C ILE A 64 1.98 4.98 -11.10
N ALA A 65 1.36 4.05 -10.37
CA ALA A 65 1.12 4.16 -8.93
C ALA A 65 2.42 4.37 -8.15
N PHE A 66 3.44 3.54 -8.37
CA PHE A 66 4.74 3.72 -7.72
C PHE A 66 5.35 5.08 -8.02
N LYS A 67 5.36 5.50 -9.29
CA LYS A 67 5.90 6.80 -9.70
C LYS A 67 5.17 7.95 -9.01
N PHE A 68 3.84 7.92 -9.01
CA PHE A 68 3.01 9.00 -8.47
C PHE A 68 3.10 9.08 -6.94
N ILE A 69 3.10 7.94 -6.25
CA ILE A 69 3.30 7.85 -4.80
C ILE A 69 4.67 8.41 -4.42
N ILE A 70 5.76 8.00 -5.09
CA ILE A 70 7.11 8.51 -4.82
C ILE A 70 7.17 10.03 -5.02
N LEU A 71 6.60 10.52 -6.12
CA LEU A 71 6.59 11.94 -6.45
C LEU A 71 5.85 12.75 -5.37
N TRP A 72 4.68 12.28 -4.93
CA TRP A 72 3.92 12.92 -3.86
C TRP A 72 4.65 12.87 -2.51
N MET A 73 5.16 11.70 -2.12
CA MET A 73 5.92 11.52 -0.86
C MET A 73 7.18 12.41 -0.80
N SER A 74 7.79 12.71 -1.94
CA SER A 74 9.02 13.50 -2.01
C SER A 74 8.79 15.01 -1.85
N GLY A 75 7.55 15.49 -1.97
CA GLY A 75 7.28 16.93 -2.03
C GLY A 75 6.08 17.43 -1.22
N THR A 76 5.26 16.54 -0.67
CA THR A 76 4.10 16.95 0.12
C THR A 76 4.52 17.77 1.35
N PRO A 77 3.88 18.92 1.61
CA PRO A 77 4.22 19.76 2.76
C PRO A 77 3.67 19.23 4.09
N ASP A 78 2.66 18.36 4.03
CA ASP A 78 1.88 17.92 5.20
C ASP A 78 2.45 16.66 5.85
N HIS A 79 3.23 15.86 5.11
CA HIS A 79 3.72 14.56 5.57
C HIS A 79 5.23 14.47 5.42
N GLN A 80 5.90 13.93 6.45
CA GLN A 80 7.32 13.62 6.41
C GLN A 80 7.51 12.11 6.41
N PHE A 81 8.11 11.59 5.35
CA PHE A 81 8.39 10.17 5.21
C PHE A 81 9.88 9.91 5.45
N ALA A 82 10.17 8.89 6.25
CA ALA A 82 11.53 8.43 6.49
C ALA A 82 11.61 6.93 6.24
N ILE A 83 12.52 6.53 5.36
CA ILE A 83 12.92 5.13 5.19
C ILE A 83 14.25 4.99 5.92
N ASP A 84 14.22 4.41 7.11
CA ASP A 84 15.41 4.26 7.94
C ASP A 84 16.11 2.91 7.70
N ALA A 85 17.23 2.72 8.42
CA ALA A 85 18.08 1.54 8.27
C ALA A 85 17.35 0.20 8.54
N SER A 86 16.22 0.19 9.27
CA SER A 86 15.46 -1.05 9.48
C SER A 86 14.83 -1.59 8.20
N PHE A 87 14.76 -0.81 7.12
CA PHE A 87 14.25 -1.28 5.83
C PHE A 87 15.34 -1.80 4.89
N GLN A 88 16.63 -1.52 5.16
CA GLN A 88 17.76 -1.92 4.29
C GLN A 88 17.77 -3.42 3.93
N PRO A 89 17.58 -4.36 4.87
CA PRO A 89 17.62 -5.79 4.54
C PRO A 89 16.54 -6.25 3.55
N PHE A 90 15.43 -5.50 3.45
CA PHE A 90 14.35 -5.80 2.53
C PHE A 90 14.69 -5.30 1.12
N MET A 91 15.22 -4.08 1.01
CA MET A 91 15.66 -3.49 -0.25
C MET A 91 16.77 -4.30 -0.93
N GLU A 92 17.77 -4.75 -0.17
CA GLU A 92 18.90 -5.52 -0.71
C GLU A 92 18.49 -6.84 -1.39
N LYS A 93 17.35 -7.42 -0.96
CA LYS A 93 16.88 -8.70 -1.48
C LYS A 93 15.87 -8.55 -2.61
N ASN A 94 15.09 -7.48 -2.62
CA ASN A 94 14.07 -7.23 -3.62
C ASN A 94 13.71 -5.74 -3.65
N ASP A 95 14.22 -5.04 -4.66
CA ASP A 95 13.99 -3.61 -4.90
C ASP A 95 12.51 -3.26 -5.08
N LYS A 96 11.69 -4.19 -5.61
CA LYS A 96 10.24 -4.01 -5.75
C LYS A 96 9.53 -3.88 -4.40
N LEU A 97 10.11 -4.38 -3.31
CA LEU A 97 9.54 -4.22 -1.97
C LEU A 97 9.56 -2.76 -1.50
N LEU A 98 10.46 -1.93 -2.05
CA LEU A 98 10.48 -0.51 -1.74
C LEU A 98 9.19 0.18 -2.18
N GLY A 99 8.72 -0.08 -3.39
CA GLY A 99 7.46 0.47 -3.90
C GLY A 99 6.25 0.04 -3.06
N VAL A 100 6.22 -1.22 -2.63
CA VAL A 100 5.19 -1.75 -1.72
C VAL A 100 5.24 -1.06 -0.36
N PHE A 101 6.44 -0.87 0.19
CA PHE A 101 6.62 -0.20 1.49
C PHE A 101 6.21 1.27 1.43
N MET A 102 6.58 1.98 0.37
CA MET A 102 6.13 3.35 0.13
C MET A 102 4.60 3.46 0.02
N ALA A 103 3.96 2.55 -0.70
CA ALA A 103 2.49 2.47 -0.73
C ALA A 103 1.88 2.18 0.66
N SER A 104 2.56 1.37 1.48
CA SER A 104 2.15 1.07 2.86
C SER A 104 2.24 2.31 3.74
N MET A 105 3.31 3.09 3.63
CA MET A 105 3.48 4.37 4.31
C MET A 105 2.39 5.36 3.88
N ALA A 106 2.23 5.59 2.58
CA ALA A 106 1.23 6.52 2.07
C ALA A 106 -0.19 6.13 2.53
N LYS A 107 -0.55 4.84 2.44
CA LYS A 107 -1.83 4.34 2.96
C LYS A 107 -2.00 4.61 4.46
N TYR A 108 -1.00 4.29 5.28
CA TYR A 108 -1.11 4.45 6.72
C TYR A 108 -1.27 5.92 7.12
N PHE A 109 -0.45 6.81 6.56
CA PHE A 109 -0.50 8.24 6.85
C PHE A 109 -1.84 8.85 6.45
N LEU A 110 -2.33 8.55 5.24
CA LEU A 110 -3.60 9.10 4.75
C LEU A 110 -4.82 8.50 5.46
N SER A 111 -4.73 7.27 5.96
CA SER A 111 -5.81 6.65 6.73
C SER A 111 -5.82 7.10 8.20
N ASN A 112 -4.74 7.70 8.68
CA ASN A 112 -4.57 8.13 10.09
C ASN A 112 -4.09 9.59 10.16
N PRO A 113 -4.87 10.57 9.65
CA PRO A 113 -4.42 11.95 9.49
C PRO A 113 -4.14 12.69 10.81
N ASN A 114 -4.58 12.14 11.94
CA ASN A 114 -4.34 12.71 13.27
C ASN A 114 -3.15 12.06 14.00
N GLU A 115 -2.52 11.04 13.41
CA GLU A 115 -1.36 10.38 14.00
C GLU A 115 -0.09 11.19 13.70
N SER A 116 0.61 11.60 14.75
CA SER A 116 1.85 12.38 14.67
C SER A 116 3.02 11.69 15.35
N ASN A 117 2.77 10.58 16.04
CA ASN A 117 3.80 9.78 16.68
C ASN A 117 4.56 8.99 15.61
N ALA A 118 5.83 9.35 15.41
CA ALA A 118 6.70 8.72 14.44
C ALA A 118 6.83 7.19 14.63
N ALA A 119 6.80 6.69 15.87
CA ALA A 119 6.85 5.25 16.14
C ALA A 119 5.56 4.54 15.68
N GLN A 120 4.39 5.14 15.90
CA GLN A 120 3.12 4.58 15.43
C GLN A 120 3.01 4.62 13.90
N LEU A 121 3.41 5.74 13.27
CA LEU A 121 3.47 5.86 11.82
C LEU A 121 4.39 4.80 11.20
N LYS A 122 5.57 4.59 11.79
CA LYS A 122 6.51 3.55 11.37
C LYS A 122 5.91 2.16 11.55
N LYS A 123 5.41 1.83 12.74
CA LYS A 123 4.82 0.52 13.05
C LYS A 123 3.69 0.17 12.09
N GLY A 124 2.72 1.07 11.94
CA GLY A 124 1.56 0.84 11.09
C GLY A 124 1.90 0.68 9.61
N SER A 125 2.92 1.41 9.13
CA SER A 125 3.45 1.21 7.78
C SER A 125 4.07 -0.18 7.61
N TYR A 126 4.83 -0.66 8.59
CA TYR A 126 5.39 -2.01 8.60
C TYR A 126 4.30 -3.08 8.69
N GLU A 127 3.25 -2.87 9.47
CA GLU A 127 2.15 -3.84 9.59
C GLU A 127 1.46 -4.08 8.24
N ILE A 128 1.15 -2.99 7.51
CA ILE A 128 0.57 -3.09 6.16
C ILE A 128 1.54 -3.80 5.20
N PHE A 129 2.81 -3.41 5.21
CA PHE A 129 3.84 -4.01 4.36
C PHE A 129 4.03 -5.50 4.61
N LEU A 130 4.11 -5.91 5.88
CA LEU A 130 4.30 -7.30 6.28
C LEU A 130 3.04 -8.13 5.99
N ASN A 131 1.84 -7.56 6.12
CA ASN A 131 0.61 -8.23 5.67
C ASN A 131 0.63 -8.51 4.17
N TYR A 132 1.05 -7.53 3.36
CA TYR A 132 1.25 -7.73 1.92
C TYR A 132 2.27 -8.83 1.64
N CYS A 133 3.46 -8.72 2.23
CA CYS A 133 4.53 -9.68 2.02
C CYS A 133 4.18 -11.08 2.53
N GLY A 134 3.33 -11.16 3.56
CA GLY A 134 2.79 -12.36 4.18
C GLY A 134 1.83 -13.13 3.27
N ASN A 135 1.15 -12.45 2.35
CA ASN A 135 0.16 -13.06 1.48
C ASN A 135 0.81 -13.96 0.40
N ASP A 136 0.63 -15.26 0.54
CA ASP A 136 1.21 -16.26 -0.38
C ASP A 136 0.67 -16.14 -1.82
N ALA A 137 -0.52 -15.59 -2.02
CA ALA A 137 -1.08 -15.34 -3.35
C ALA A 137 -0.22 -14.34 -4.16
N TYR A 138 0.52 -13.45 -3.49
CA TYR A 138 1.41 -12.48 -4.14
C TYR A 138 2.78 -13.06 -4.46
N GLY A 139 3.11 -14.28 -3.99
CA GLY A 139 4.31 -15.00 -4.39
C GLY A 139 5.62 -14.32 -3.99
N ILE A 140 5.61 -13.52 -2.91
CA ILE A 140 6.82 -12.87 -2.40
C ILE A 140 7.75 -13.94 -1.84
N LYS A 141 8.93 -14.09 -2.44
CA LYS A 141 9.96 -15.01 -1.96
C LYS A 141 10.37 -14.63 -0.55
N LYS A 142 10.10 -15.52 0.41
CA LYS A 142 10.50 -15.31 1.79
C LYS A 142 12.02 -15.48 1.93
N PHE A 143 12.63 -14.61 2.71
CA PHE A 143 14.04 -14.66 3.10
C PHE A 143 14.15 -14.48 4.61
N LYS A 144 15.33 -14.79 5.16
CA LYS A 144 15.55 -14.85 6.62
C LYS A 144 14.99 -13.63 7.35
N GLU A 145 15.29 -12.42 6.86
CA GLU A 145 14.86 -11.20 7.55
C GLU A 145 13.34 -10.95 7.42
N LEU A 146 12.74 -11.20 6.25
CA LEU A 146 11.29 -11.12 6.10
C LEU A 146 10.55 -12.12 7.01
N ASN A 147 11.04 -13.35 7.14
CA ASN A 147 10.46 -14.33 8.05
C ASN A 147 10.56 -13.89 9.53
N ARG A 148 11.68 -13.27 9.93
CA ARG A 148 11.83 -12.73 11.29
C ARG A 148 10.84 -11.61 11.57
N ALA A 149 10.66 -10.69 10.63
CA ALA A 149 9.71 -9.59 10.76
C ALA A 149 8.25 -10.10 10.81
N LEU A 150 7.89 -11.05 9.94
CA LEU A 150 6.57 -11.69 9.94
C LEU A 150 6.28 -12.41 11.27
N ALA A 151 7.26 -13.16 11.80
CA ALA A 151 7.13 -13.82 13.10
C ALA A 151 6.97 -12.80 14.24
N ALA A 152 7.78 -11.73 14.24
CA ALA A 152 7.66 -10.66 15.24
C ALA A 152 6.28 -10.00 15.21
N GLN A 153 5.68 -9.78 14.03
CA GLN A 153 4.32 -9.30 13.92
C GLN A 153 3.29 -10.29 14.48
N GLN A 154 3.37 -11.57 14.09
CA GLN A 154 2.44 -12.60 14.56
C GLN A 154 2.49 -12.80 16.08
N GLU A 155 3.68 -12.60 16.68
CA GLU A 155 3.89 -12.70 18.13
C GLU A 155 3.58 -11.40 18.88
N GLY A 156 3.17 -10.32 18.21
CA GLY A 156 2.94 -9.02 18.85
C GLY A 156 4.21 -8.32 19.34
N LYS A 157 5.38 -8.66 18.78
CA LYS A 157 6.71 -8.15 19.15
C LYS A 157 7.30 -7.22 18.08
N LEU A 158 6.46 -6.63 17.24
CA LEU A 158 6.90 -5.78 16.14
C LEU A 158 7.63 -4.52 16.64
N ASP A 159 7.19 -3.93 17.76
CA ASP A 159 7.86 -2.78 18.38
C ASP A 159 9.32 -3.12 18.75
N THR A 160 9.54 -4.26 19.40
CA THR A 160 10.87 -4.77 19.75
C THR A 160 11.73 -5.01 18.51
N TYR A 161 11.14 -5.57 17.45
CA TYR A 161 11.84 -5.82 16.18
C TYR A 161 12.28 -4.49 15.52
N LEU A 162 11.40 -3.50 15.51
CA LEU A 162 11.62 -2.19 14.89
C LEU A 162 12.42 -1.22 15.79
N LYS A 163 12.68 -1.60 17.05
CA LYS A 163 13.36 -0.80 18.07
C LYS A 163 12.62 0.52 18.34
N LEU A 164 11.31 0.43 18.51
CA LEU A 164 10.43 1.55 18.85
C LEU A 164 10.38 1.81 20.36
#